data_AF-Q0UTX3-F1
#
_entry.id   AF-Q0UTX3-F1
#
_cell.length_a   1.000
_cell.length_b   1.000
_cell.length_c   1.000
_cell.angle_alpha   90.00
_cell.angle_beta   90.00
_cell.angle_gamma   90.00
#
_symmetry.space_group_name_H-M   'P 1'
#
loop_
_entity.id
_entity.type
_entity.pdbx_description
1 polymer ?
#
loop_
_entity_poly.entity_id
_entity_poly.type
_entity_poly.pdbx_seq_one_letter_code
_entity_poly.pdbx_strand_id
1 'polypeptide(L)'
;MPSIYPSNLPGPDESARGVGDVLIGEDKAYSLLKACFSGDDTTLRSLLSQPQWIQTILEEPNTIYSVWVVRGVPKASARPTLNIERCLTLAAANGRAAAVSALLSFAKSQSIDTSTFMTRPLIKHAIGAGNAAVFKALVHADPRIINLPLGHRALPLFEAVRRRKYEVAAVLLDHKANPSHPINYGPYRSSLMFQAVSGGPRMIKMLIAHGFPVNGTAALHTAAKLEELETMRLLLQHGADMNEALDQWRNWTPMHFATSEGQLEAVELLQEWGAHSDFKDEDGKTAAQILEESKAVKY
;
A
#
# COMPACT_ATOMS: atom_id res chain seq x y z
N MET A 1 -31.91 -35.05 25.10
CA MET A 1 -31.23 -35.73 23.96
C MET A 1 -29.74 -35.49 24.13
N PRO A 2 -28.90 -36.52 24.32
CA PRO A 2 -27.46 -36.33 24.37
C PRO A 2 -26.96 -35.98 22.97
N SER A 3 -26.16 -34.92 22.88
CA SER A 3 -25.50 -34.47 21.65
C SER A 3 -24.58 -35.57 21.12
N ILE A 4 -24.93 -36.13 19.96
CA ILE A 4 -24.15 -37.11 19.20
C ILE A 4 -23.10 -36.34 18.40
N TYR A 5 -22.03 -35.87 19.04
CA TYR A 5 -20.83 -35.45 18.31
C TYR A 5 -19.63 -36.16 18.95
N PRO A 6 -18.83 -36.92 18.17
CA PRO A 6 -17.61 -37.50 18.68
C PRO A 6 -16.64 -36.39 19.09
N SER A 7 -15.94 -36.65 20.19
CA SER A 7 -14.86 -35.87 20.77
C SER A 7 -13.74 -35.57 19.74
N ASN A 8 -13.14 -34.37 19.89
CA ASN A 8 -11.92 -33.87 19.21
C ASN A 8 -12.03 -33.20 17.83
N LEU A 9 -13.21 -33.03 17.24
CA LEU A 9 -13.33 -32.19 16.05
C LEU A 9 -13.76 -30.77 16.45
N PRO A 10 -13.00 -29.73 16.07
CA PRO A 10 -13.38 -28.37 16.37
C PRO A 10 -14.70 -28.03 15.66
N GLY A 11 -15.51 -27.16 16.26
CA GLY A 11 -16.77 -26.70 15.67
C GLY A 11 -16.57 -26.05 14.28
N PRO A 12 -17.66 -25.80 13.52
CA PRO A 12 -17.58 -25.29 12.14
C PRO A 12 -16.81 -23.97 11.99
N ASP A 13 -16.70 -23.18 13.07
CA ASP A 13 -15.94 -21.93 13.11
C ASP A 13 -14.65 -22.01 13.94
N GLU A 14 -14.24 -23.20 14.37
CA GLU A 14 -13.06 -23.42 15.20
C GLU A 14 -11.97 -24.08 14.37
N SER A 15 -10.80 -23.47 14.31
CA SER A 15 -9.62 -24.03 13.65
C SER A 15 -8.36 -23.43 14.27
N ALA A 16 -7.34 -24.27 14.50
CA ALA A 16 -6.01 -23.81 14.94
C ALA A 16 -5.13 -23.33 13.75
N ARG A 17 -5.70 -23.31 12.54
CA ARG A 17 -5.02 -22.97 11.29
C ARG A 17 -5.06 -21.47 11.00
N GLY A 18 -4.12 -21.01 10.18
CA GLY A 18 -3.92 -19.60 9.86
C GLY A 18 -4.75 -19.13 8.67
N VAL A 19 -4.72 -17.82 8.43
CA VAL A 19 -5.27 -17.21 7.21
C VAL A 19 -4.55 -17.78 5.98
N GLY A 20 -5.31 -18.25 4.99
CA GLY A 20 -4.81 -18.87 3.77
C GLY A 20 -4.85 -20.40 3.77
N ASP A 21 -5.02 -21.03 4.95
CA ASP A 21 -5.14 -22.49 5.07
C ASP A 21 -6.56 -22.98 4.75
N VAL A 22 -6.68 -24.24 4.33
CA VAL A 22 -7.99 -24.89 4.23
C VAL A 22 -8.56 -25.16 5.62
N LEU A 23 -9.85 -24.89 5.80
CA LEU A 23 -10.54 -24.95 7.09
C LEU A 23 -10.50 -26.36 7.70
N ILE A 24 -10.78 -27.38 6.89
CA ILE A 24 -10.90 -28.78 7.32
C ILE A 24 -10.11 -29.67 6.34
N GLY A 25 -9.43 -30.69 6.89
CA GLY A 25 -8.75 -31.72 6.11
C GLY A 25 -7.35 -31.34 5.63
N GLU A 26 -6.71 -32.23 4.88
CA GLU A 26 -5.40 -31.95 4.28
C GLU A 26 -5.53 -30.97 3.12
N ASP A 27 -4.57 -30.06 3.00
CA ASP A 27 -4.50 -29.15 1.87
C ASP A 27 -3.90 -29.87 0.67
N LYS A 28 -4.76 -30.43 -0.19
CA LYS A 28 -4.34 -31.13 -1.40
C LYS A 28 -3.49 -30.26 -2.32
N ALA A 29 -3.65 -28.92 -2.27
CA ALA A 29 -2.87 -27.98 -3.07
C ALA A 29 -1.51 -27.61 -2.45
N TYR A 30 -1.11 -28.21 -1.31
CA TYR A 30 0.09 -27.84 -0.58
C TYR A 30 1.36 -27.81 -1.45
N SER A 31 1.57 -28.80 -2.32
CA SER A 31 2.75 -28.83 -3.20
C SER A 31 2.77 -27.67 -4.20
N LEU A 32 1.61 -27.30 -4.75
CA LEU A 32 1.47 -26.14 -5.64
C LEU A 32 1.76 -24.84 -4.86
N LEU A 33 1.17 -24.70 -3.67
CA LEU A 33 1.37 -23.54 -2.79
C LEU A 33 2.84 -23.39 -2.39
N LYS A 34 3.50 -24.51 -2.02
CA LYS A 34 4.91 -24.52 -1.65
C LYS A 34 5.80 -24.07 -2.81
N ALA A 35 5.56 -24.55 -4.03
CA ALA A 35 6.31 -24.11 -5.21
C ALA A 35 6.09 -22.62 -5.50
N CYS A 36 4.85 -22.13 -5.36
CA CYS A 36 4.51 -20.72 -5.49
C CYS A 36 5.18 -19.83 -4.42
N PHE A 37 5.34 -20.34 -3.20
CA PHE A 37 6.01 -19.64 -2.11
C PHE A 37 7.52 -19.56 -2.31
N SER A 38 8.16 -20.69 -2.63
CA SER A 38 9.61 -20.78 -2.79
C SER A 38 10.11 -20.11 -4.07
N GLY A 39 9.25 -19.97 -5.09
CA GLY A 39 9.65 -19.54 -6.43
C GLY A 39 10.33 -20.65 -7.23
N ASP A 40 10.04 -21.91 -6.91
CA ASP A 40 10.51 -23.06 -7.69
C ASP A 40 9.65 -23.21 -8.95
N ASP A 41 9.99 -22.41 -9.97
CA ASP A 41 9.25 -22.34 -11.22
C ASP A 41 9.30 -23.66 -12.01
N THR A 42 10.39 -24.43 -11.90
CA THR A 42 10.54 -25.72 -12.56
C THR A 42 9.55 -26.72 -12.00
N THR A 43 9.50 -26.84 -10.67
CA THR A 43 8.53 -27.72 -10.01
C THR A 43 7.12 -27.24 -10.28
N LEU A 44 6.83 -25.94 -10.17
CA LEU A 44 5.49 -25.41 -10.44
C LEU A 44 5.00 -25.78 -11.85
N ARG A 45 5.83 -25.57 -12.88
CA ARG A 45 5.48 -25.93 -14.27
C ARG A 45 5.28 -27.42 -14.47
N SER A 46 6.13 -28.24 -13.84
CA SER A 46 5.98 -29.70 -13.86
C SER A 46 4.65 -30.13 -13.24
N LEU A 47 4.29 -29.57 -12.08
CA LEU A 47 3.00 -29.85 -11.44
C LEU A 47 1.84 -29.43 -12.35
N LEU A 48 1.84 -28.22 -12.90
CA LEU A 48 0.77 -27.71 -13.77
C LEU A 48 0.57 -28.50 -15.08
N SER A 49 1.51 -29.36 -15.47
CA SER A 49 1.37 -30.25 -16.64
C SER A 49 0.67 -31.58 -16.33
N GLN A 50 0.52 -31.95 -15.06
CA GLN A 50 0.00 -33.25 -14.66
C GLN A 50 -1.52 -33.19 -14.41
N PRO A 51 -2.31 -34.14 -14.93
CA PRO A 51 -3.77 -34.12 -14.81
C PRO A 51 -4.31 -33.98 -13.37
N GLN A 52 -3.67 -34.64 -12.41
CA GLN A 52 -4.07 -34.57 -10.99
C GLN A 52 -3.99 -33.13 -10.44
N TRP A 53 -2.92 -32.40 -10.78
CA TRP A 53 -2.67 -31.06 -10.27
C TRP A 53 -3.49 -30.02 -11.03
N ILE A 54 -3.80 -30.28 -12.31
CA ILE A 54 -4.77 -29.49 -13.08
C ILE A 54 -6.14 -29.58 -12.41
N GLN A 55 -6.59 -30.75 -11.99
CA GLN A 55 -7.84 -30.87 -11.24
C GLN A 55 -7.75 -30.14 -9.89
N THR A 56 -6.71 -30.42 -9.10
CA THR A 56 -6.53 -29.81 -7.78
C THR A 56 -6.47 -28.28 -7.82
N ILE A 57 -5.78 -27.68 -8.79
CA ILE A 57 -5.65 -26.21 -8.85
C ILE A 57 -6.98 -25.51 -9.20
N LEU A 58 -7.92 -26.25 -9.78
CA LEU A 58 -9.27 -25.78 -10.12
C LEU A 58 -10.30 -26.07 -9.02
N GLU A 59 -9.92 -26.75 -7.93
CA GLU A 59 -10.79 -26.94 -6.77
C GLU A 59 -10.93 -25.65 -5.94
N GLU A 60 -12.07 -25.54 -5.25
CA GLU A 60 -12.44 -24.40 -4.40
C GLU A 60 -12.62 -24.82 -2.93
N PRO A 61 -11.54 -25.15 -2.19
CA PRO A 61 -11.67 -25.48 -0.79
C PRO A 61 -12.13 -24.27 0.05
N ASN A 62 -12.84 -24.56 1.14
CA ASN A 62 -13.14 -23.56 2.16
C ASN A 62 -11.84 -23.09 2.81
N THR A 63 -11.41 -21.88 2.47
CA THR A 63 -10.13 -21.30 2.88
C THR A 63 -10.36 -20.20 3.90
N ILE A 64 -9.57 -20.22 4.98
CA ILE A 64 -9.66 -19.26 6.08
C ILE A 64 -9.20 -17.89 5.60
N TYR A 65 -10.04 -16.87 5.77
CA TYR A 65 -9.71 -15.48 5.41
C TYR A 65 -9.64 -14.53 6.61
N SER A 66 -10.10 -14.97 7.78
CA SER A 66 -10.07 -14.18 9.03
C SER A 66 -9.98 -15.12 10.22
N VAL A 67 -9.20 -14.73 11.23
CA VAL A 67 -9.09 -15.43 12.52
C VAL A 67 -9.18 -14.42 13.66
N TRP A 68 -9.83 -14.79 14.76
CA TRP A 68 -9.97 -13.96 15.97
C TRP A 68 -10.13 -14.85 17.20
N VAL A 69 -10.15 -14.26 18.40
CA VAL A 69 -10.28 -15.00 19.66
C VAL A 69 -11.52 -14.53 20.40
N VAL A 70 -12.38 -15.47 20.81
CA VAL A 70 -13.56 -15.21 21.64
C VAL A 70 -13.43 -15.99 22.94
N ARG A 71 -13.29 -15.29 24.07
CA ARG A 71 -13.12 -15.92 25.40
C ARG A 71 -12.00 -16.98 25.45
N GLY A 72 -10.87 -16.70 24.78
CA GLY A 72 -9.74 -17.62 24.69
C GLY A 72 -9.86 -18.74 23.65
N VAL A 73 -10.99 -18.84 22.95
CA VAL A 73 -11.20 -19.83 21.88
C VAL A 73 -10.88 -19.21 20.52
N PRO A 74 -9.93 -19.79 19.74
CA PRO A 74 -9.69 -19.38 18.36
C PRO A 74 -10.93 -19.62 17.50
N LYS A 75 -11.34 -18.60 16.75
CA LYS A 75 -12.41 -18.64 15.77
C LYS A 75 -11.89 -18.23 14.41
N ALA A 76 -12.48 -18.77 13.36
CA ALA A 76 -12.11 -18.50 11.98
C ALA A 76 -13.34 -18.33 11.08
N SER A 77 -13.22 -17.47 10.07
CA SER A 77 -14.15 -17.43 8.94
C SER A 77 -13.45 -17.98 7.71
N ALA A 78 -14.15 -18.83 6.97
CA ALA A 78 -13.68 -19.38 5.71
C ALA A 78 -14.69 -19.11 4.59
N ARG A 79 -14.19 -19.12 3.35
CA ARG A 79 -15.00 -19.05 2.14
C ARG A 79 -14.43 -19.98 1.07
N PRO A 80 -15.25 -20.47 0.13
CA PRO A 80 -14.74 -21.09 -1.08
C PRO A 80 -13.75 -20.14 -1.79
N THR A 81 -12.56 -20.65 -2.06
CA THR A 81 -11.49 -19.91 -2.74
C THR A 81 -10.76 -20.85 -3.68
N LEU A 82 -10.68 -20.51 -4.97
CA LEU A 82 -9.96 -21.32 -5.94
C LEU A 82 -8.50 -21.48 -5.55
N ASN A 83 -7.98 -22.70 -5.70
CA ASN A 83 -6.56 -22.97 -5.43
C ASN A 83 -5.63 -22.14 -6.31
N ILE A 84 -6.01 -21.79 -7.55
CA ILE A 84 -5.25 -20.85 -8.38
C ILE A 84 -5.21 -19.43 -7.78
N GLU A 85 -6.30 -18.93 -7.19
CA GLU A 85 -6.33 -17.63 -6.50
C GLU A 85 -5.40 -17.64 -5.28
N ARG A 86 -5.43 -18.73 -4.50
CA ARG A 86 -4.55 -18.94 -3.33
C ARG A 86 -3.07 -18.94 -3.76
N CYS A 87 -2.73 -19.73 -4.79
CA CYS A 87 -1.40 -19.80 -5.37
C CYS A 87 -0.92 -18.45 -5.90
N LEU A 88 -1.77 -17.73 -6.63
CA LEU A 88 -1.46 -16.42 -7.20
C LEU A 88 -1.21 -15.38 -6.10
N THR A 89 -2.05 -15.37 -5.07
CA THR A 89 -1.90 -14.47 -3.91
C THR A 89 -0.60 -14.75 -3.17
N LEU A 90 -0.28 -16.03 -2.94
CA LEU A 90 0.94 -16.44 -2.25
C LEU A 90 2.20 -16.10 -3.06
N ALA A 91 2.20 -16.39 -4.37
CA ALA A 91 3.29 -16.05 -5.27
C ALA A 91 3.51 -14.53 -5.35
N ALA A 92 2.43 -13.75 -5.46
CA ALA A 92 2.49 -12.29 -5.51
C ALA A 92 3.00 -11.68 -4.20
N ALA A 93 2.52 -12.17 -3.05
CA ALA A 93 2.97 -11.73 -1.73
C ALA A 93 4.46 -11.97 -1.48
N ASN A 94 5.02 -13.02 -2.12
CA ASN A 94 6.44 -13.38 -2.01
C ASN A 94 7.29 -12.87 -3.18
N GLY A 95 6.75 -12.01 -4.04
CA GLY A 95 7.51 -11.41 -5.15
C GLY A 95 7.89 -12.39 -6.27
N ARG A 96 7.21 -13.52 -6.42
CA ARG A 96 7.54 -14.57 -7.39
C ARG A 96 6.92 -14.29 -8.76
N ALA A 97 7.54 -13.38 -9.53
CA ALA A 97 7.02 -12.92 -10.81
C ALA A 97 6.88 -14.03 -11.87
N ALA A 98 7.82 -14.98 -11.90
CA ALA A 98 7.78 -16.10 -12.83
C ALA A 98 6.63 -17.08 -12.50
N ALA A 99 6.44 -17.42 -11.23
CA ALA A 99 5.29 -18.19 -10.76
C ALA A 99 3.95 -17.49 -11.07
N VAL A 100 3.83 -16.19 -10.79
CA VAL A 100 2.65 -15.38 -11.16
C VAL A 100 2.38 -15.47 -12.66
N SER A 101 3.39 -15.29 -13.49
CA SER A 101 3.26 -15.37 -14.95
C SER A 101 2.87 -16.78 -15.43
N ALA A 102 3.43 -17.83 -14.81
CA ALA A 102 3.09 -19.22 -15.11
C ALA A 102 1.63 -19.54 -14.77
N LEU A 103 1.15 -19.11 -13.60
CA LEU A 103 -0.24 -19.31 -13.17
C LEU A 103 -1.22 -18.57 -14.09
N LEU A 104 -0.93 -17.31 -14.44
CA LEU A 104 -1.77 -16.53 -15.37
C LEU A 104 -1.79 -17.13 -16.78
N SER A 105 -0.65 -17.63 -17.26
CA SER A 105 -0.56 -18.32 -18.56
C SER A 105 -1.32 -19.64 -18.55
N PHE A 106 -1.23 -20.40 -17.45
CA PHE A 106 -1.99 -21.62 -17.24
C PHE A 106 -3.50 -21.31 -17.24
N ALA A 107 -3.96 -20.32 -16.49
CA ALA A 107 -5.37 -19.92 -16.47
C ALA A 107 -5.91 -19.61 -17.88
N LYS A 108 -5.15 -18.83 -18.67
CA LYS A 108 -5.49 -18.54 -20.07
C LYS A 108 -5.56 -19.81 -20.92
N SER A 109 -4.64 -20.76 -20.74
CA SER A 109 -4.66 -22.04 -21.47
C SER A 109 -5.88 -22.90 -21.15
N GLN A 110 -6.42 -22.77 -19.93
CA GLN A 110 -7.64 -23.42 -19.48
C GLN A 110 -8.91 -22.61 -19.81
N SER A 111 -8.78 -21.53 -20.59
CA SER A 111 -9.88 -20.60 -20.92
C SER A 111 -10.56 -19.98 -19.69
N ILE A 112 -9.82 -19.81 -18.60
CA ILE A 112 -10.33 -19.18 -17.37
C ILE A 112 -10.09 -17.68 -17.45
N ASP A 113 -11.13 -16.91 -17.16
CA ASP A 113 -11.04 -15.45 -17.09
C ASP A 113 -10.15 -15.03 -15.91
N THR A 114 -8.96 -14.52 -16.23
CA THR A 114 -7.98 -14.07 -15.22
C THR A 114 -8.46 -12.89 -14.39
N SER A 115 -9.45 -12.14 -14.86
CA SER A 115 -9.98 -10.99 -14.11
C SER A 115 -10.70 -11.40 -12.83
N THR A 116 -11.20 -12.62 -12.76
CA THR A 116 -11.83 -13.20 -11.56
C THR A 116 -10.85 -13.29 -10.39
N PHE A 117 -9.54 -13.38 -10.66
CA PHE A 117 -8.49 -13.45 -9.64
C PHE A 117 -7.97 -12.09 -9.19
N MET A 118 -8.29 -11.00 -9.89
CA MET A 118 -7.75 -9.66 -9.66
C MET A 118 -8.43 -8.97 -8.46
N THR A 119 -8.37 -9.63 -7.31
CA THR A 119 -9.07 -9.24 -6.09
C THR A 119 -8.31 -8.17 -5.32
N ARG A 120 -9.01 -7.41 -4.47
CA ARG A 120 -8.37 -6.41 -3.57
C ARG A 120 -7.26 -7.03 -2.71
N PRO A 121 -7.44 -8.21 -2.08
CA PRO A 121 -6.35 -8.87 -1.36
C PRO A 121 -5.13 -9.11 -2.24
N LEU A 122 -5.29 -9.70 -3.44
CA LEU A 122 -4.17 -9.96 -4.34
C LEU A 122 -3.38 -8.69 -4.65
N ILE A 123 -4.07 -7.62 -5.07
CA ILE A 123 -3.41 -6.36 -5.44
C ILE A 123 -2.72 -5.71 -4.23
N LYS A 124 -3.32 -5.75 -3.03
CA LYS A 124 -2.67 -5.23 -1.81
C LYS A 124 -1.42 -6.03 -1.44
N HIS A 125 -1.43 -7.35 -1.59
CA HIS A 125 -0.26 -8.19 -1.34
C HIS A 125 0.84 -7.94 -2.38
N ALA A 126 0.48 -7.83 -3.66
CA ALA A 126 1.43 -7.52 -4.74
C ALA A 126 2.12 -6.15 -4.53
N ILE A 127 1.35 -5.11 -4.15
CA ILE A 127 1.92 -3.80 -3.76
C ILE A 127 2.81 -3.96 -2.52
N GLY A 128 2.33 -4.66 -1.50
CA GLY A 128 3.08 -4.91 -0.26
C GLY A 128 4.44 -5.57 -0.49
N ALA A 129 4.50 -6.54 -1.40
CA ALA A 129 5.74 -7.21 -1.80
C ALA A 129 6.73 -6.25 -2.49
N GLY A 130 6.23 -5.22 -3.19
CA GLY A 130 7.07 -4.22 -3.84
C GLY A 130 7.80 -4.69 -5.09
N ASN A 131 7.47 -5.86 -5.63
CA ASN A 131 8.12 -6.42 -6.80
C ASN A 131 7.47 -5.91 -8.10
N ALA A 132 8.19 -5.07 -8.86
CA ALA A 132 7.68 -4.52 -10.12
C ALA A 132 7.34 -5.59 -11.17
N ALA A 133 8.08 -6.70 -11.24
CA ALA A 133 7.83 -7.74 -12.23
C ALA A 133 6.52 -8.50 -11.93
N VAL A 134 6.23 -8.76 -10.64
CA VAL A 134 4.91 -9.27 -10.22
C VAL A 134 3.81 -8.30 -10.65
N PHE A 135 3.96 -7.01 -10.33
CA PHE A 135 2.92 -6.05 -10.65
C PHE A 135 2.71 -5.88 -12.16
N LYS A 136 3.80 -5.82 -12.95
CA LYS A 136 3.74 -5.81 -14.42
C LYS A 136 3.01 -7.03 -14.99
N ALA A 137 3.28 -8.23 -14.46
CA ALA A 137 2.59 -9.44 -14.90
C ALA A 137 1.08 -9.37 -14.63
N LEU A 138 0.68 -8.86 -13.46
CA LEU A 138 -0.73 -8.66 -13.11
C LEU A 138 -1.39 -7.61 -14.03
N VAL A 139 -0.73 -6.47 -14.27
CA VAL A 139 -1.24 -5.41 -15.15
C VAL A 139 -1.39 -5.90 -16.59
N HIS A 140 -0.44 -6.70 -17.08
CA HIS A 140 -0.53 -7.31 -18.39
C HIS A 140 -1.71 -8.30 -18.51
N ALA A 141 -2.08 -8.98 -17.42
CA ALA A 141 -3.24 -9.86 -17.39
C ALA A 141 -4.56 -9.10 -17.26
N ASP A 142 -4.60 -8.00 -16.50
CA ASP A 142 -5.77 -7.12 -16.42
C ASP A 142 -5.35 -5.65 -16.17
N PRO A 143 -5.39 -4.78 -17.19
CA PRO A 143 -5.01 -3.38 -17.05
C PRO A 143 -5.92 -2.57 -16.11
N ARG A 144 -7.13 -3.06 -15.80
CA ARG A 144 -8.06 -2.34 -14.91
C ARG A 144 -7.54 -2.28 -13.48
N ILE A 145 -6.62 -3.17 -13.10
CA ILE A 145 -6.06 -3.19 -11.74
C ILE A 145 -5.32 -1.90 -11.39
N ILE A 146 -4.85 -1.14 -12.39
CA ILE A 146 -4.15 0.13 -12.22
C ILE A 146 -4.97 1.13 -11.39
N ASN A 147 -6.30 1.10 -11.53
CA ASN A 147 -7.25 1.97 -10.82
C ASN A 147 -8.26 1.18 -9.98
N LEU A 148 -7.93 -0.06 -9.59
CA LEU A 148 -8.83 -0.89 -8.77
C LEU A 148 -9.00 -0.28 -7.37
N PRO A 149 -10.22 0.06 -6.94
CA PRO A 149 -10.44 0.58 -5.59
C PRO A 149 -10.10 -0.47 -4.52
N LEU A 150 -9.13 -0.16 -3.64
CA LEU A 150 -8.62 -1.09 -2.61
C LEU A 150 -9.35 -0.98 -1.26
N GLY A 151 -10.37 -0.13 -1.18
CA GLY A 151 -11.11 0.23 0.05
C GLY A 151 -10.86 1.68 0.45
N HIS A 152 -11.85 2.33 1.10
CA HIS A 152 -11.79 3.74 1.51
C HIS A 152 -11.29 4.70 0.41
N ARG A 153 -11.66 4.44 -0.86
CA ARG A 153 -11.24 5.20 -2.06
C ARG A 153 -9.73 5.20 -2.35
N ALA A 154 -8.92 4.41 -1.63
CA ALA A 154 -7.50 4.24 -1.94
C ALA A 154 -7.31 3.50 -3.27
N LEU A 155 -6.50 4.08 -4.15
CA LEU A 155 -6.06 3.48 -5.41
C LEU A 155 -4.67 2.84 -5.25
N PRO A 156 -4.27 1.93 -6.14
CA PRO A 156 -2.98 1.26 -6.08
C PRO A 156 -1.78 2.21 -5.99
N LEU A 157 -1.80 3.32 -6.73
CA LEU A 157 -0.71 4.30 -6.71
C LEU A 157 -0.56 4.96 -5.34
N PHE A 158 -1.68 5.37 -4.74
CA PHE A 158 -1.69 5.89 -3.37
C PHE A 158 -1.12 4.88 -2.38
N GLU A 159 -1.55 3.62 -2.45
CA GLU A 159 -1.08 2.59 -1.53
C GLU A 159 0.40 2.25 -1.73
N ALA A 160 0.90 2.27 -2.98
CA ALA A 160 2.31 2.07 -3.29
C ALA A 160 3.17 3.21 -2.74
N VAL A 161 2.74 4.47 -2.91
CA VAL A 161 3.43 5.65 -2.36
C VAL A 161 3.46 5.61 -0.84
N ARG A 162 2.30 5.41 -0.20
CA ARG A 162 2.17 5.33 1.27
C ARG A 162 3.03 4.23 1.89
N ARG A 163 3.20 3.10 1.19
CA ARG A 163 4.05 1.97 1.63
C ARG A 163 5.51 2.06 1.14
N ARG A 164 5.90 3.16 0.48
CA ARG A 164 7.26 3.39 -0.06
C ARG A 164 7.71 2.30 -1.04
N LYS A 165 6.80 1.84 -1.90
CA LYS A 165 7.03 0.77 -2.89
C LYS A 165 7.39 1.41 -4.24
N TYR A 166 8.61 1.93 -4.36
CA TYR A 166 9.08 2.71 -5.50
C TYR A 166 8.92 1.97 -6.83
N GLU A 167 9.30 0.70 -6.88
CA GLU A 167 9.31 -0.09 -8.10
C GLU A 167 7.87 -0.33 -8.60
N VAL A 168 6.93 -0.55 -7.68
CA VAL A 168 5.50 -0.68 -8.02
C VAL A 168 4.88 0.67 -8.37
N ALA A 169 5.25 1.74 -7.64
CA ALA A 169 4.81 3.10 -7.96
C ALA A 169 5.26 3.52 -9.35
N ALA A 170 6.49 3.20 -9.76
CA ALA A 170 7.00 3.45 -11.12
C ALA A 170 6.13 2.76 -12.17
N VAL A 171 5.83 1.47 -11.99
CA VAL A 171 4.94 0.73 -12.91
C VAL A 171 3.57 1.38 -13.02
N LEU A 172 2.99 1.79 -11.89
CA LEU A 172 1.68 2.46 -11.87
C LEU A 172 1.72 3.82 -12.58
N LEU A 173 2.74 4.62 -12.34
CA LEU A 173 2.95 5.92 -12.97
C LEU A 173 3.18 5.80 -14.49
N ASP A 174 3.95 4.81 -14.93
CA ASP A 174 4.17 4.48 -16.35
C ASP A 174 2.85 4.14 -17.06
N HIS A 175 1.95 3.45 -16.36
CA HIS A 175 0.61 3.10 -16.85
C HIS A 175 -0.45 4.18 -16.58
N LYS A 176 -0.01 5.42 -16.27
CA LYS A 176 -0.90 6.58 -16.04
C LYS A 176 -1.96 6.32 -14.97
N ALA A 177 -1.57 5.64 -13.89
CA ALA A 177 -2.45 5.42 -12.75
C ALA A 177 -3.02 6.73 -12.23
N ASN A 178 -4.30 6.73 -11.91
CA ASN A 178 -4.91 7.87 -11.25
C ASN A 178 -4.30 7.97 -9.84
N PRO A 179 -3.70 9.11 -9.48
CA PRO A 179 -3.07 9.28 -8.17
C PRO A 179 -3.99 9.13 -6.97
N SER A 180 -5.26 9.45 -7.17
CA SER A 180 -6.39 9.28 -6.27
C SER A 180 -7.42 10.31 -6.72
N HIS A 181 -8.67 9.88 -6.83
CA HIS A 181 -9.78 10.79 -6.57
C HIS A 181 -9.64 11.21 -5.10
N PRO A 182 -9.60 12.51 -4.75
CA PRO A 182 -9.26 12.99 -3.40
C PRO A 182 -9.98 12.18 -2.32
N ILE A 183 -9.18 11.52 -1.47
CA ILE A 183 -9.73 10.89 -0.27
C ILE A 183 -9.89 12.02 0.73
N ASN A 184 -11.11 12.57 0.81
CA ASN A 184 -11.50 13.49 1.88
C ASN A 184 -11.49 12.71 3.21
N TYR A 185 -10.32 12.58 3.83
CA TYR A 185 -10.24 12.34 5.26
C TYR A 185 -10.49 13.69 5.93
N GLY A 186 -11.75 14.06 6.16
CA GLY A 186 -12.09 15.30 6.86
C GLY A 186 -11.54 16.58 6.17
N PRO A 187 -11.09 17.60 6.93
CA PRO A 187 -10.58 18.87 6.37
C PRO A 187 -9.23 18.71 5.62
N TYR A 188 -8.67 17.50 5.56
CA TYR A 188 -7.36 17.23 4.96
C TYR A 188 -7.51 16.87 3.48
N ARG A 189 -7.03 17.74 2.59
CA ARG A 189 -6.64 17.32 1.23
C ARG A 189 -5.32 16.54 1.35
N SER A 190 -5.40 15.25 1.69
CA SER A 190 -4.22 14.38 1.69
C SER A 190 -3.77 14.14 0.24
N SER A 191 -2.85 14.98 -0.23
CA SER A 191 -2.29 14.87 -1.57
C SER A 191 -1.36 13.65 -1.65
N LEU A 192 -1.22 13.08 -2.85
CA LEU A 192 -0.24 12.00 -3.08
C LEU A 192 1.19 12.49 -2.79
N MET A 193 1.48 13.76 -3.11
CA MET A 193 2.79 14.39 -2.88
C MET A 193 3.12 14.50 -1.38
N PHE A 194 2.14 14.85 -0.53
CA PHE A 194 2.30 14.83 0.92
C PHE A 194 2.70 13.45 1.44
N GLN A 195 2.01 12.38 1.00
CA GLN A 195 2.34 11.00 1.41
C GLN A 195 3.76 10.60 0.97
N ALA A 196 4.19 11.09 -0.19
CA ALA A 196 5.50 10.80 -0.76
C ALA A 196 6.67 11.43 0.02
N VAL A 197 6.44 12.45 0.87
CA VAL A 197 7.49 13.03 1.72
C VAL A 197 8.12 11.95 2.60
N SER A 198 7.29 11.07 3.17
CA SER A 198 7.80 9.94 3.95
C SER A 198 8.60 8.92 3.12
N GLY A 199 8.35 8.85 1.81
CA GLY A 199 9.13 8.07 0.84
C GLY A 199 10.39 8.80 0.35
N GLY A 200 10.71 9.95 0.93
CA GLY A 200 11.93 10.71 0.65
C GLY A 200 12.05 11.24 -0.79
N PRO A 201 13.23 11.80 -1.12
CA PRO A 201 13.45 12.53 -2.37
C PRO A 201 13.22 11.69 -3.62
N ARG A 202 13.49 10.38 -3.58
CA ARG A 202 13.29 9.48 -4.73
C ARG A 202 11.82 9.41 -5.15
N MET A 203 10.90 9.26 -4.20
CA MET A 203 9.47 9.19 -4.51
C MET A 203 8.96 10.54 -5.03
N ILE A 204 9.40 11.64 -4.40
CA ILE A 204 9.06 13.00 -4.83
C ILE A 204 9.55 13.26 -6.27
N LYS A 205 10.80 12.93 -6.59
CA LYS A 205 11.35 13.03 -7.97
C LYS A 205 10.49 12.26 -8.97
N MET A 206 10.08 11.05 -8.63
CA MET A 206 9.22 10.24 -9.50
C MET A 206 7.86 10.90 -9.73
N LEU A 207 7.20 11.42 -8.69
CA LEU A 207 5.92 12.11 -8.85
C LEU A 207 6.09 13.39 -9.70
N ILE A 208 7.08 14.23 -9.40
CA ILE A 208 7.33 15.45 -10.19
C ILE A 208 7.56 15.11 -11.67
N ALA A 209 8.36 14.08 -11.97
CA ALA A 209 8.62 13.63 -13.34
C ALA A 209 7.35 13.17 -14.10
N HIS A 210 6.32 12.73 -13.39
CA HIS A 210 5.02 12.37 -13.95
C HIS A 210 3.98 13.51 -13.90
N GLY A 211 4.41 14.75 -13.68
CA GLY A 211 3.57 15.95 -13.79
C GLY A 211 2.73 16.24 -12.56
N PHE A 212 3.10 15.69 -11.40
CA PHE A 212 2.41 16.00 -10.14
C PHE A 212 2.77 17.40 -9.64
N PRO A 213 1.79 18.19 -9.18
CA PRO A 213 2.06 19.52 -8.66
C PRO A 213 2.85 19.45 -7.36
N VAL A 214 3.75 20.41 -7.14
CA VAL A 214 4.44 20.60 -5.86
C VAL A 214 3.67 21.54 -4.92
N ASN A 215 2.96 22.54 -5.48
CA ASN A 215 2.16 23.51 -4.74
C ASN A 215 0.74 23.01 -4.44
N GLY A 216 0.14 23.50 -3.36
CA GLY A 216 -1.20 23.10 -2.94
C GLY A 216 -1.23 21.67 -2.38
N THR A 217 -0.09 21.14 -1.98
CA THR A 217 0.07 19.72 -1.59
C THR A 217 0.40 19.52 -0.13
N ALA A 218 0.79 20.57 0.61
CA ALA A 218 1.39 20.50 1.95
C ALA A 218 2.70 19.69 2.04
N ALA A 219 3.34 19.35 0.90
CA ALA A 219 4.57 18.58 0.89
C ALA A 219 5.75 19.36 1.50
N LEU A 220 5.90 20.65 1.17
CA LEU A 220 6.97 21.48 1.71
C LEU A 220 6.79 21.72 3.21
N HIS A 221 5.57 21.99 3.69
CA HIS A 221 5.25 22.09 5.11
C HIS A 221 5.66 20.84 5.89
N THR A 222 5.34 19.68 5.33
CA THR A 222 5.63 18.39 5.97
C THR A 222 7.12 18.08 5.97
N ALA A 223 7.81 18.37 4.86
CA ALA A 223 9.26 18.23 4.79
C ALA A 223 9.97 19.17 5.77
N ALA A 224 9.50 20.41 5.90
CA ALA A 224 10.01 21.40 6.86
C ALA A 224 9.76 20.97 8.31
N LYS A 225 8.55 20.47 8.61
CA LYS A 225 8.18 19.90 9.91
C LYS A 225 9.11 18.76 10.36
N LEU A 226 9.50 17.91 9.41
CA LEU A 226 10.28 16.69 9.65
C LEU A 226 11.79 16.89 9.43
N GLU A 227 12.24 18.10 9.10
CA GLU A 227 13.63 18.42 8.73
C GLU A 227 14.19 17.55 7.57
N GLU A 228 13.33 17.20 6.60
CA GLU A 228 13.71 16.44 5.40
C GLU A 228 14.38 17.36 4.37
N LEU A 229 15.57 17.88 4.70
CA LEU A 229 16.25 18.96 3.97
C LEU A 229 16.45 18.66 2.47
N GLU A 230 16.78 17.42 2.11
CA GLU A 230 16.95 17.04 0.70
C GLU A 230 15.61 17.07 -0.05
N THR A 231 14.52 16.67 0.62
CA THR A 231 13.16 16.78 0.06
C THR A 231 12.75 18.25 -0.06
N MET A 232 13.07 19.09 0.93
CA MET A 232 12.82 20.52 0.88
C MET A 232 13.55 21.18 -0.30
N ARG A 233 14.86 20.96 -0.44
CA ARG A 233 15.66 21.49 -1.55
C ARG A 233 15.08 21.07 -2.89
N LEU A 234 14.71 19.80 -3.03
CA LEU A 234 14.09 19.28 -4.23
C LEU A 234 12.75 19.98 -4.55
N LEU A 235 11.86 20.11 -3.57
CA LEU A 235 10.56 20.77 -3.75
C LEU A 235 10.75 22.24 -4.16
N LEU A 236 11.64 22.97 -3.47
CA LEU A 236 11.96 24.38 -3.75
C LEU A 236 12.57 24.57 -5.14
N GLN A 237 13.50 23.69 -5.55
CA GLN A 237 14.06 23.68 -6.92
C GLN A 237 13.00 23.49 -8.01
N HIS A 238 11.91 22.79 -7.69
CA HIS A 238 10.78 22.59 -8.60
C HIS A 238 9.66 23.62 -8.43
N GLY A 239 9.93 24.74 -7.75
CA GLY A 239 9.02 25.88 -7.65
C GLY A 239 7.95 25.73 -6.57
N ALA A 240 8.23 24.96 -5.52
CA ALA A 240 7.39 24.98 -4.33
C ALA A 240 7.37 26.38 -3.71
N ASP A 241 6.17 26.89 -3.42
CA ASP A 241 6.00 28.17 -2.75
C ASP A 241 6.40 28.03 -1.28
N MET A 242 7.57 28.59 -0.96
CA MET A 242 8.14 28.61 0.38
C MET A 242 7.30 29.37 1.41
N ASN A 243 6.33 30.15 0.95
CA ASN A 243 5.40 30.93 1.76
C ASN A 243 3.95 30.42 1.64
N GLU A 244 3.72 29.26 1.02
CA GLU A 244 2.38 28.68 0.85
C GLU A 244 1.69 28.61 2.22
N ALA A 245 0.57 29.30 2.39
CA ALA A 245 -0.23 29.22 3.61
C ALA A 245 -1.26 28.10 3.47
N LEU A 246 -1.41 27.29 4.52
CA LEU A 246 -2.46 26.27 4.57
C LEU A 246 -3.66 26.79 5.38
N ASP A 247 -4.74 27.16 4.70
CA ASP A 247 -5.99 27.64 5.31
C ASP A 247 -6.48 26.69 6.43
N GLN A 248 -6.42 25.38 6.19
CA GLN A 248 -6.86 24.38 7.17
C GLN A 248 -5.92 24.22 8.39
N TRP A 249 -4.78 24.92 8.40
CA TRP A 249 -3.79 24.92 9.49
C TRP A 249 -3.49 26.35 9.93
N ARG A 250 -4.51 27.18 10.16
CA ARG A 250 -4.34 28.55 10.66
C ARG A 250 -3.45 29.41 9.76
N ASN A 251 -3.49 29.21 8.44
CA ASN A 251 -2.58 29.86 7.49
C ASN A 251 -1.09 29.61 7.76
N TRP A 252 -0.74 28.48 8.36
CA TRP A 252 0.66 28.16 8.63
C TRP A 252 1.45 27.96 7.33
N THR A 253 2.58 28.65 7.25
CA THR A 253 3.59 28.50 6.20
C THR A 253 4.58 27.38 6.56
N PRO A 254 5.43 26.90 5.64
CA PRO A 254 6.47 25.93 5.95
C PRO A 254 7.38 26.37 7.12
N MET A 255 7.65 27.68 7.23
CA MET A 255 8.46 28.22 8.33
C MET A 255 7.76 28.09 9.69
N HIS A 256 6.44 28.31 9.77
CA HIS A 256 5.68 28.09 11.00
C HIS A 256 5.81 26.64 11.49
N PHE A 257 5.68 25.67 10.58
CA PHE A 257 5.86 24.25 10.91
C PHE A 257 7.29 23.94 11.39
N ALA A 258 8.32 24.35 10.65
CA ALA A 258 9.72 24.12 11.02
C ALA A 258 10.06 24.74 12.38
N THR A 259 9.67 26.00 12.60
CA THR A 259 9.93 26.72 13.85
C THR A 259 9.18 26.10 15.03
N SER A 260 7.92 25.68 14.85
CA SER A 260 7.12 25.06 15.92
C SER A 260 7.69 23.72 16.40
N GLU A 261 8.35 22.97 15.52
CA GLU A 261 9.00 21.70 15.82
C GLU A 261 10.48 21.86 16.20
N GLY A 262 11.02 23.08 16.12
CA GLY A 262 12.42 23.36 16.47
C GLY A 262 13.45 22.91 15.43
N GLN A 263 13.05 22.73 14.16
CA GLN A 263 13.92 22.31 13.06
C GLN A 263 14.73 23.50 12.54
N LEU A 264 15.91 23.74 13.13
CA LEU A 264 16.71 24.94 12.87
C LEU A 264 17.24 24.94 11.44
N GLU A 265 17.76 23.81 10.96
CA GLU A 265 18.31 23.66 9.62
C GLU A 265 17.22 23.82 8.55
N ALA A 266 15.99 23.42 8.84
CA ALA A 266 14.85 23.66 7.96
C ALA A 266 14.48 25.15 7.90
N VAL A 267 14.53 25.87 9.03
CA VAL A 267 14.30 27.32 9.07
C VAL A 267 15.39 28.07 8.30
N GLU A 268 16.66 27.73 8.52
CA GLU A 268 17.80 28.30 7.80
C GLU A 268 17.66 28.06 6.29
N LEU A 269 17.33 26.84 5.88
CA LEU A 269 17.10 26.51 4.48
C LEU A 269 15.97 27.35 3.86
N LEU A 270 14.86 27.54 4.56
CA LEU A 270 13.76 28.38 4.07
C LEU A 270 14.19 29.84 3.92
N GLN A 271 14.98 30.37 4.86
CA GLN A 271 15.52 31.73 4.80
C GLN A 271 16.51 31.92 3.64
N GLU A 272 17.39 30.94 3.41
CA GLU A 272 18.33 30.93 2.27
C GLU A 272 17.60 31.04 0.93
N TRP A 273 16.42 30.42 0.83
CA TRP A 273 15.57 30.47 -0.36
C TRP A 273 14.70 31.74 -0.44
N GLY A 274 14.71 32.60 0.57
CA GLY A 274 13.97 33.86 0.60
C GLY A 274 12.58 33.78 1.23
N ALA A 275 12.30 32.77 2.06
CA ALA A 275 11.03 32.68 2.77
C ALA A 275 10.89 33.83 3.78
N HIS A 276 9.69 34.40 3.82
CA HIS A 276 9.38 35.57 4.63
C HIS A 276 9.06 35.14 6.06
N SER A 277 9.83 35.64 7.03
CA SER A 277 9.67 35.33 8.46
C SER A 277 8.61 36.17 9.17
N ASP A 278 8.06 37.18 8.49
CA ASP A 278 7.04 38.10 8.97
C ASP A 278 5.61 37.70 8.56
N PHE A 279 5.44 36.60 7.82
CA PHE A 279 4.12 36.02 7.59
C PHE A 279 3.44 35.68 8.91
N LYS A 280 2.17 36.03 8.98
CA LYS A 280 1.33 35.82 10.15
C LYS A 280 0.33 34.72 9.90
N ASP A 281 0.14 33.88 10.91
CA ASP A 281 -0.94 32.91 10.97
C ASP A 281 -2.31 33.59 11.19
N GLU A 282 -3.39 32.83 11.30
CA GLU A 282 -4.74 33.36 11.60
C GLU A 282 -4.81 34.12 12.95
N ASP A 283 -3.94 33.75 13.89
CA ASP A 283 -3.61 34.43 15.16
C ASP A 283 -3.07 35.87 15.00
N GLY A 284 -2.61 36.24 13.80
CA GLY A 284 -1.77 37.41 13.61
C GLY A 284 -0.33 37.22 14.11
N LYS A 285 0.11 35.97 14.35
CA LYS A 285 1.40 35.63 14.95
C LYS A 285 2.39 35.13 13.90
N THR A 286 3.65 35.55 14.01
CA THR A 286 4.74 35.01 13.21
C THR A 286 5.25 33.68 13.76
N ALA A 287 5.98 32.92 12.96
CA ALA A 287 6.61 31.66 13.38
C ALA A 287 7.43 31.81 14.68
N ALA A 288 8.19 32.90 14.81
CA ALA A 288 8.98 33.19 16.01
C ALA A 288 8.10 33.45 17.24
N GLN A 289 7.01 34.21 17.09
CA GLN A 289 6.07 34.51 18.18
C GLN A 289 5.38 33.24 18.69
N ILE A 290 5.01 32.32 17.80
CA ILE A 290 4.43 31.02 18.20
C ILE A 290 5.43 30.20 19.03
N LEU A 291 6.72 30.20 18.66
CA LEU A 291 7.75 29.51 19.42
C LEU A 291 7.93 30.11 20.82
N GLU A 292 7.98 31.43 20.94
CA GLU A 292 8.10 32.13 22.23
C GLU A 292 6.95 31.80 23.18
N GLU A 293 5.70 31.80 22.68
CA GLU A 293 4.53 31.41 23.47
C GLU A 293 4.56 29.93 23.87
N SER A 294 4.95 29.04 22.96
CA SER A 294 5.02 27.61 23.26
C SER A 294 6.06 27.28 24.34
N LYS A 295 7.13 28.10 24.44
CA LYS A 295 8.13 28.02 25.51
C LYS A 295 7.56 28.56 26.83
N ALA A 296 6.79 29.65 26.79
CA ALA A 296 6.16 30.25 27.97
C ALA A 296 5.08 29.38 28.64
N VAL A 297 4.49 28.42 27.92
CA VAL A 297 3.49 27.47 28.46
C VAL A 297 4.13 26.22 29.10
N LYS A 298 5.41 25.95 28.81
CA LYS A 298 6.14 24.76 29.30
C LYS A 298 6.94 25.00 30.59
N TYR A 299 6.85 26.19 31.18
CA TYR A 299 7.45 26.58 32.46
C TYR A 299 6.41 27.26 33.35
#